data_AF-A0A3R6Q5M9-F1
#
_entry.id   AF-A0A3R6Q5M9-F1
#
_cell.length_a   1.000
_cell.length_b   1.000
_cell.length_c   1.000
_cell.angle_alpha   90.00
_cell.angle_beta   90.00
_cell.angle_gamma   90.00
#
_symmetry.space_group_name_H-M   'P 1'
#
loop_
_entity.id
_entity.type
_entity.pdbx_description
1 polymer ?
#
loop_
_entity_poly.entity_id
_entity_poly.type
_entity_poly.pdbx_seq_one_letter_code
_entity_poly.pdbx_strand_id
1 'polypeptide(L)'
;MRDITLCHPRLQRIASAWIKACATEGITIAIGETLRTVAEQDALYAQGRTKPGNIVTNAKGSSYSSQHQWGIAFDFYLKMDVDGDSSMSDDAYNDSTGMFKKAAELAKALGLAWGGDWRSIADKPHLYLPDWGSATNILKQRYGTFEAFKKTWPKMDVAPVKADSDAGAADLKDIKSGAHGLSVTASSLIIRTAPAGSDSGKRYTKDQRVQPINKCFADGDPWIQTADGWVSGKYLTGWVCQDGRWWYLLSGYTYRHDAVCQIDGQAYAFDSDGWMITADRIAEDGHIR
;
A
#
# COMPACT_ATOMS: atom_id res chain seq x y z
N MET A 1 22.99 7.71 -7.36
CA MET A 1 21.65 7.45 -6.80
C MET A 1 20.99 6.42 -7.70
N ARG A 2 20.55 5.30 -7.13
CA ARG A 2 19.86 4.25 -7.88
C ARG A 2 18.40 4.63 -8.10
N ASP A 3 17.83 4.18 -9.21
CA ASP A 3 16.50 4.57 -9.64
C ASP A 3 15.42 3.84 -8.82
N ILE A 4 14.71 4.58 -7.97
CA ILE A 4 13.60 4.05 -7.15
C ILE A 4 12.37 3.71 -8.00
N THR A 5 12.24 4.28 -9.20
CA THR A 5 11.07 4.04 -10.08
C THR A 5 11.02 2.62 -10.63
N LEU A 6 12.13 1.86 -10.49
CA LEU A 6 12.20 0.44 -10.83
C LEU A 6 11.62 -0.48 -9.76
N CYS A 7 11.35 0.04 -8.55
CA CYS A 7 10.77 -0.71 -7.44
C CYS A 7 9.23 -0.71 -7.46
N HIS A 8 8.61 -1.46 -6.54
CA HIS A 8 7.16 -1.55 -6.38
C HIS A 8 6.52 -0.16 -6.20
N PRO A 9 5.42 0.20 -6.91
CA PRO A 9 4.81 1.53 -6.85
C PRO A 9 4.48 2.02 -5.44
N ARG A 10 3.93 1.15 -4.58
CA ARG A 10 3.74 1.46 -3.15
C ARG A 10 5.04 1.85 -2.44
N LEU A 11 6.15 1.15 -2.70
CA LEU A 11 7.46 1.49 -2.11
C LEU A 11 7.93 2.86 -2.58
N GLN A 12 7.72 3.22 -3.85
CA GLN A 12 8.07 4.54 -4.40
C GLN A 12 7.32 5.67 -3.66
N ARG A 13 6.00 5.50 -3.46
CA ARG A 13 5.18 6.49 -2.75
C ARG A 13 5.61 6.65 -1.30
N ILE A 14 5.83 5.53 -0.61
CA ILE A 14 6.27 5.55 0.79
C ILE A 14 7.66 6.17 0.90
N ALA A 15 8.60 5.82 0.01
CA ALA A 15 9.94 6.41 0.00
C ALA A 15 9.89 7.95 -0.17
N SER A 16 9.05 8.45 -1.08
CA SER A 16 8.86 9.90 -1.27
C SER A 16 8.29 10.59 -0.03
N ALA A 17 7.29 9.99 0.62
CA ALA A 17 6.73 10.53 1.87
C ALA A 17 7.73 10.46 3.03
N TRP A 18 8.50 9.38 3.10
CA TRP A 18 9.52 9.13 4.11
C TRP A 18 10.67 10.12 4.02
N ILE A 19 11.21 10.40 2.82
CA ILE A 19 12.25 11.42 2.62
C ILE A 19 11.79 12.78 3.17
N LYS A 20 10.53 13.16 2.92
CA LYS A 20 9.95 14.41 3.44
C LYS A 20 9.81 14.40 4.96
N ALA A 21 9.36 13.28 5.53
CA ALA A 21 9.25 13.11 6.98
C ALA A 21 10.62 13.23 7.67
N CYS A 22 11.66 12.59 7.11
CA CYS A 22 13.03 12.71 7.59
C CYS A 22 13.51 14.17 7.55
N ALA A 23 13.29 14.88 6.45
CA ALA A 23 13.70 16.27 6.32
C ALA A 23 13.01 17.19 7.35
N THR A 24 11.73 16.97 7.65
CA THR A 24 11.00 17.69 8.70
C THR A 24 11.62 17.48 10.09
N GLU A 25 12.15 16.30 10.36
CA GLU A 25 12.84 15.96 11.62
C GLU A 25 14.35 16.33 11.59
N GLY A 26 14.80 17.09 10.58
CA GLY A 26 16.19 17.51 10.44
C GLY A 26 17.15 16.39 10.01
N ILE A 27 16.63 15.23 9.59
CA ILE A 27 17.44 14.10 9.12
C ILE A 27 17.50 14.14 7.60
N THR A 28 18.66 14.48 7.04
CA THR A 28 18.84 14.47 5.59
C THR A 28 19.40 13.12 5.16
N ILE A 29 18.73 12.45 4.23
CA ILE A 29 19.08 11.12 3.74
C ILE A 29 19.08 11.06 2.22
N ALA A 30 19.65 10.00 1.66
CA ALA A 30 19.56 9.69 0.24
C ALA A 30 19.47 8.16 0.02
N ILE A 31 18.84 7.77 -1.09
CA ILE A 31 18.70 6.37 -1.47
C ILE A 31 19.97 5.92 -2.22
N GLY A 32 20.65 4.92 -1.66
CA GLY A 32 21.86 4.33 -2.19
C GLY A 32 21.57 3.20 -3.18
N GLU A 33 20.76 2.23 -2.77
CA GLU A 33 20.48 0.99 -3.53
C GLU A 33 18.96 0.77 -3.70
N THR A 34 18.56 0.18 -4.83
CA THR A 34 17.15 -0.10 -5.17
C THR A 34 17.01 -1.50 -5.77
N LEU A 35 16.26 -1.69 -6.87
CA LEU A 35 16.22 -2.93 -7.63
C LEU A 35 17.63 -3.39 -8.01
N ARG A 36 17.94 -4.65 -7.70
CA ARG A 36 19.23 -5.27 -7.99
C ARG A 36 19.06 -6.47 -8.91
N THR A 37 19.87 -6.53 -9.97
CA THR A 37 19.88 -7.67 -10.88
C THR A 37 20.61 -8.87 -10.28
N VAL A 38 20.43 -10.05 -10.89
CA VAL A 38 21.16 -11.28 -10.50
C VAL A 38 22.67 -11.08 -10.55
N ALA A 39 23.18 -10.49 -11.64
CA ALA A 39 24.61 -10.27 -11.84
C ALA A 39 25.22 -9.34 -10.78
N GLU A 40 24.49 -8.29 -10.39
CA GLU A 40 24.92 -7.37 -9.34
C GLU A 40 24.93 -8.03 -7.97
N GLN A 41 23.91 -8.85 -7.67
CA GLN A 41 23.87 -9.59 -6.41
C GLN A 41 24.99 -10.66 -6.34
N ASP A 42 25.31 -11.33 -7.44
CA ASP A 42 26.44 -12.26 -7.50
C ASP A 42 27.79 -11.54 -7.34
N ALA A 43 27.91 -10.32 -7.86
CA ALA A 43 29.11 -9.50 -7.65
C ALA A 43 29.30 -9.12 -6.17
N LEU A 44 28.22 -8.80 -5.44
CA LEU A 44 28.26 -8.58 -3.99
C LEU A 44 28.56 -9.86 -3.22
N TYR A 45 27.97 -10.99 -3.61
CA TYR A 45 28.24 -12.29 -2.99
C TYR A 45 29.72 -12.70 -3.11
N ALA A 46 30.39 -12.32 -4.20
CA ALA A 46 31.81 -12.60 -4.41
C ALA A 46 32.75 -11.84 -3.46
N GLN A 47 32.33 -10.69 -2.89
CA GLN A 47 33.16 -9.91 -1.96
C GLN A 47 33.44 -10.68 -0.67
N GLY A 48 34.70 -10.65 -0.24
CA GLY A 48 35.20 -11.43 0.90
C GLY A 48 35.24 -12.94 0.69
N ARG A 49 34.95 -13.41 -0.53
CA ARG A 49 34.97 -14.84 -0.91
C ARG A 49 35.94 -15.10 -2.06
N THR A 50 35.59 -14.63 -3.25
CA THR A 50 36.41 -14.77 -4.47
C THR A 50 36.98 -13.43 -4.95
N LYS A 51 36.58 -12.32 -4.32
CA LYS A 51 37.14 -10.98 -4.49
C LYS A 51 37.48 -10.38 -3.11
N PRO A 52 38.48 -9.49 -3.01
CA PRO A 52 38.76 -8.75 -1.77
C PRO A 52 37.56 -7.93 -1.27
N GLY A 53 37.50 -7.66 0.03
CA GLY A 53 36.46 -6.87 0.68
C GLY A 53 35.75 -7.61 1.83
N ASN A 54 34.84 -6.94 2.52
CA ASN A 54 34.03 -7.54 3.57
C ASN A 54 32.88 -8.36 2.98
N ILE A 55 32.43 -9.39 3.71
CA ILE A 55 31.21 -10.10 3.35
C ILE A 55 30.02 -9.19 3.69
N VAL A 56 29.37 -8.66 2.65
CA VAL A 56 28.21 -7.76 2.78
C VAL A 56 26.88 -8.48 2.53
N THR A 57 26.90 -9.72 2.04
CA THR A 57 25.70 -10.52 1.82
C THR A 57 25.97 -12.02 1.87
N ASN A 58 24.94 -12.78 2.25
CA ASN A 58 24.91 -14.25 2.19
C ASN A 58 24.08 -14.79 1.02
N ALA A 59 23.41 -13.92 0.24
CA ALA A 59 22.54 -14.33 -0.85
C ALA A 59 23.29 -14.35 -2.19
N LYS A 60 23.34 -15.53 -2.83
CA LYS A 60 23.70 -15.65 -4.25
C LYS A 60 22.61 -15.03 -5.12
N GLY A 61 22.98 -14.34 -6.19
CA GLY A 61 22.03 -13.73 -7.13
C GLY A 61 21.05 -14.74 -7.71
N SER A 62 21.54 -15.91 -8.12
CA SER A 62 20.70 -16.99 -8.66
C SER A 62 19.66 -17.55 -7.68
N SER A 63 19.82 -17.28 -6.38
CA SER A 63 18.88 -17.75 -5.36
C SER A 63 17.65 -16.86 -5.16
N TYR A 64 17.66 -15.63 -5.72
CA TYR A 64 16.63 -14.61 -5.48
C TYR A 64 16.32 -14.40 -3.98
N SER A 65 17.34 -14.55 -3.12
CA SER A 65 17.19 -14.46 -1.67
C SER A 65 17.36 -13.03 -1.13
N SER A 66 17.68 -12.06 -1.98
CA SER A 66 17.68 -10.63 -1.62
C SER A 66 16.37 -9.96 -1.99
N GLN A 67 15.80 -9.17 -1.07
CA GLN A 67 14.58 -8.39 -1.32
C GLN A 67 14.76 -7.32 -2.42
N HIS A 68 15.99 -6.84 -2.64
CA HIS A 68 16.30 -5.93 -3.75
C HIS A 68 16.03 -6.56 -5.12
N GLN A 69 16.22 -7.87 -5.26
CA GLN A 69 15.95 -8.57 -6.52
C GLN A 69 14.46 -8.69 -6.84
N TRP A 70 13.61 -8.33 -5.89
CA TRP A 70 12.15 -8.31 -6.03
C TRP A 70 11.59 -6.90 -6.14
N GLY A 71 12.44 -5.85 -6.07
CA GLY A 71 11.99 -4.45 -6.13
C GLY A 71 11.12 -4.02 -4.94
N ILE A 72 11.21 -4.71 -3.79
CA ILE A 72 10.41 -4.40 -2.60
C ILE A 72 11.25 -3.77 -1.47
N ALA A 73 12.51 -3.45 -1.74
CA ALA A 73 13.43 -2.85 -0.78
C ALA A 73 14.29 -1.76 -1.41
N PHE A 74 14.82 -0.89 -0.56
CA PHE A 74 15.86 0.06 -0.89
C PHE A 74 16.80 0.24 0.31
N ASP A 75 18.04 0.62 0.03
CA ASP A 75 19.00 1.03 1.07
C ASP A 75 19.18 2.53 1.04
N PHE A 76 19.33 3.13 2.21
CA PHE A 76 19.61 4.56 2.35
C PHE A 76 20.91 4.82 3.10
N TYR A 77 21.41 6.05 2.96
CA TYR A 77 22.56 6.55 3.69
C TYR A 77 22.26 7.97 4.19
N LEU A 78 23.00 8.38 5.22
CA LEU A 78 22.87 9.71 5.80
C LEU A 78 23.56 10.73 4.90
N LYS A 79 22.92 11.88 4.71
CA LYS A 79 23.45 13.01 3.94
C LYS A 79 23.37 14.26 4.81
N MET A 80 23.95 14.16 6.00
CA MET A 80 24.07 15.22 6.99
C MET A 80 25.37 15.04 7.77
N ASP A 81 25.78 16.09 8.46
CA ASP A 81 26.84 16.05 9.48
C ASP A 81 26.25 15.38 10.74
N VAL A 82 26.79 14.22 11.10
CA VAL A 82 26.26 13.35 12.16
C VAL A 82 26.91 13.65 13.51
N ASP A 83 28.19 14.05 13.51
CA ASP A 83 28.98 14.24 14.74
C ASP A 83 29.34 15.71 15.05
N GLY A 84 28.98 16.63 14.16
CA GLY A 84 29.12 18.08 14.33
C GLY A 84 30.51 18.61 13.95
N ASP A 85 31.32 17.85 13.22
CA ASP A 85 32.67 18.24 12.81
C ASP A 85 32.70 19.17 11.58
N SER A 86 31.52 19.55 11.05
CA SER A 86 31.33 20.35 9.83
C SER A 86 31.75 19.65 8.54
N SER A 87 31.94 18.34 8.58
CA SER A 87 32.14 17.44 7.44
C SER A 87 30.90 16.57 7.24
N MET A 88 30.76 16.04 6.03
CA MET A 88 29.77 15.01 5.71
C MET A 88 30.42 13.84 4.96
N SER A 89 31.74 13.88 4.77
CA SER A 89 32.44 13.01 3.82
C SER A 89 32.52 11.56 4.26
N ASP A 90 32.43 11.34 5.56
CA ASP A 90 32.59 10.08 6.29
C ASP A 90 31.30 9.65 7.02
N ASP A 91 30.24 10.46 6.92
CA ASP A 91 29.01 10.27 7.68
C ASP A 91 27.95 9.40 7.03
N ALA A 92 28.14 9.02 5.77
CA ALA A 92 27.14 8.27 5.00
C ALA A 92 26.61 7.03 5.76
N TYR A 93 27.47 6.39 6.56
CA TYR A 93 27.14 5.24 7.39
C TYR A 93 27.53 5.41 8.87
N ASN A 94 27.78 6.65 9.31
CA ASN A 94 28.06 6.95 10.71
C ASN A 94 26.74 6.86 11.51
N ASP A 95 26.63 5.87 12.38
CA ASP A 95 25.45 5.69 13.23
C ASP A 95 25.74 5.96 14.72
N SER A 96 26.79 6.75 15.01
CA SER A 96 27.19 7.11 16.37
C SER A 96 26.07 7.78 17.18
N THR A 97 25.18 8.51 16.51
CA THR A 97 24.03 9.20 17.12
C THR A 97 22.69 8.50 16.88
N GLY A 98 22.70 7.30 16.29
CA GLY A 98 21.51 6.47 16.07
C GLY A 98 20.55 6.99 14.99
N MET A 99 21.04 7.78 14.03
CA MET A 99 20.21 8.41 12.99
C MET A 99 19.53 7.39 12.06
N PHE A 100 20.15 6.23 11.80
CA PHE A 100 19.50 5.20 11.01
C PHE A 100 18.22 4.70 11.68
N LYS A 101 18.25 4.48 12.99
CA LYS A 101 17.07 4.07 13.74
C LYS A 101 15.99 5.14 13.72
N LYS A 102 16.34 6.40 13.94
CA LYS A 102 15.37 7.52 13.89
C LYS A 102 14.69 7.61 12.53
N ALA A 103 15.47 7.57 11.44
CA ALA A 103 14.95 7.56 10.09
C ALA A 103 14.06 6.32 9.81
N ALA A 104 14.45 5.15 10.30
CA ALA A 104 13.69 3.92 10.12
C ALA A 104 12.35 3.91 10.88
N GLU A 105 12.27 4.49 12.07
CA GLU A 105 10.99 4.60 12.79
C GLU A 105 9.97 5.48 12.04
N LEU A 106 10.43 6.53 11.34
CA LEU A 106 9.59 7.31 10.43
C LEU A 106 9.10 6.47 9.24
N ALA A 107 9.95 5.60 8.70
CA ALA A 107 9.57 4.68 7.63
C ALA A 107 8.55 3.62 8.11
N LYS A 108 8.73 3.12 9.34
CA LYS A 108 7.82 2.16 9.98
C LYS A 108 6.45 2.75 10.22
N ALA A 109 6.36 4.01 10.63
CA ALA A 109 5.10 4.74 10.74
C ALA A 109 4.35 4.87 9.40
N LEU A 110 5.06 4.78 8.27
CA LEU A 110 4.50 4.80 6.91
C LEU A 110 4.30 3.41 6.31
N GLY A 111 4.53 2.35 7.09
CA GLY A 111 4.23 0.96 6.71
C GLY A 111 5.40 0.18 6.11
N LEU A 112 6.64 0.66 6.21
CA LEU A 112 7.83 -0.17 5.92
C LEU A 112 8.27 -0.99 7.13
N ALA A 113 9.05 -2.02 6.87
CA ALA A 113 9.86 -2.69 7.89
C ALA A 113 11.35 -2.36 7.69
N TRP A 114 12.15 -2.62 8.73
CA TRP A 114 13.54 -2.19 8.80
C TRP A 114 14.50 -3.38 9.03
N GLY A 115 15.58 -3.43 8.27
CA GLY A 115 16.61 -4.46 8.39
C GLY A 115 17.44 -4.36 9.68
N GLY A 116 17.46 -3.21 10.33
CA GLY A 116 18.09 -3.04 11.64
C GLY A 116 17.38 -3.82 12.77
N ASP A 117 16.12 -4.21 12.57
CA ASP A 117 15.35 -5.05 13.50
C ASP A 117 15.64 -6.56 13.32
N TRP A 118 16.46 -6.95 12.32
CA TRP A 118 16.82 -8.35 12.11
C TRP A 118 17.76 -8.87 13.19
N ARG A 119 17.56 -10.12 13.62
CA ARG A 119 18.41 -10.76 14.64
C ARG A 119 19.87 -10.87 14.20
N SER A 120 20.08 -11.28 12.95
CA SER A 120 21.37 -11.32 12.28
C SER A 120 21.15 -11.67 10.79
N ILE A 121 21.85 -11.06 9.85
CA ILE A 121 22.74 -9.90 10.03
C ILE A 121 21.87 -8.65 10.09
N ALA A 122 22.02 -7.80 11.11
CA ALA A 122 21.28 -6.54 11.18
C ALA A 122 21.77 -5.61 10.07
N ASP A 123 20.83 -5.07 9.30
CA ASP A 123 21.11 -4.26 8.11
C ASP A 123 20.44 -2.89 8.23
N LYS A 124 21.17 -1.93 8.83
CA LYS A 124 20.61 -0.62 9.21
C LYS A 124 20.20 0.25 8.00
N PRO A 125 20.90 0.24 6.85
CA PRO A 125 20.45 0.93 5.65
C PRO A 125 19.13 0.41 5.06
N HIS A 126 18.72 -0.82 5.38
CA HIS A 126 17.72 -1.54 4.58
C HIS A 126 16.28 -1.28 5.03
N LEU A 127 15.44 -0.79 4.12
CA LEU A 127 14.00 -0.60 4.31
C LEU A 127 13.20 -1.37 3.26
N TYR A 128 12.09 -2.02 3.66
CA TYR A 128 11.35 -2.92 2.78
C TYR A 128 9.84 -2.99 3.05
N LEU A 129 9.09 -3.45 2.04
CA LEU A 129 7.67 -3.78 2.18
C LEU A 129 7.49 -5.10 2.97
N PRO A 130 6.77 -5.12 4.10
CA PRO A 130 6.72 -6.28 4.99
C PRO A 130 5.81 -7.43 4.52
N ASP A 131 5.02 -7.23 3.47
CA ASP A 131 3.90 -8.09 3.05
C ASP A 131 4.30 -9.53 2.71
N TRP A 132 5.58 -9.73 2.38
CA TRP A 132 6.16 -11.04 2.06
C TRP A 132 7.15 -11.55 3.11
N GLY A 133 7.17 -10.91 4.28
CA GLY A 133 8.08 -11.20 5.38
C GLY A 133 9.46 -10.57 5.22
N SER A 134 10.34 -10.81 6.20
CA SER A 134 11.74 -10.36 6.19
C SER A 134 12.64 -11.15 5.24
N ALA A 135 12.12 -12.21 4.60
CA ALA A 135 12.81 -13.04 3.63
C ALA A 135 12.02 -13.11 2.31
N THR A 136 12.57 -13.74 1.28
CA THR A 136 11.93 -13.82 -0.05
C THR A 136 11.22 -15.13 -0.34
N ASN A 137 11.04 -16.01 0.66
CA ASN A 137 10.47 -17.34 0.43
C ASN A 137 9.05 -17.28 -0.12
N ILE A 138 8.20 -16.39 0.40
CA ILE A 138 6.84 -16.19 -0.10
C ILE A 138 6.87 -15.70 -1.55
N LEU A 139 7.77 -14.76 -1.88
CA LEU A 139 7.91 -14.23 -3.23
C LEU A 139 8.32 -15.33 -4.23
N LYS A 140 9.33 -16.13 -3.86
CA LYS A 140 9.79 -17.28 -4.66
C LYS A 140 8.69 -18.31 -4.86
N GLN A 141 8.01 -18.72 -3.78
CA GLN A 141 6.96 -19.74 -3.84
C GLN A 141 5.75 -19.28 -4.67
N ARG A 142 5.33 -18.02 -4.50
CA ARG A 142 4.09 -17.52 -5.11
C ARG A 142 4.28 -17.05 -6.54
N TYR A 143 5.40 -16.44 -6.88
CA TYR A 143 5.61 -15.80 -8.19
C TYR A 143 6.72 -16.46 -9.02
N GLY A 144 7.65 -17.19 -8.39
CA GLY A 144 8.77 -17.84 -9.07
C GLY A 144 9.87 -16.87 -9.55
N THR A 145 9.50 -15.80 -10.25
CA THR A 145 10.42 -14.83 -10.85
C THR A 145 10.01 -13.39 -10.55
N PHE A 146 10.99 -12.48 -10.58
CA PHE A 146 10.74 -11.03 -10.46
C PHE A 146 9.77 -10.54 -11.55
N GLU A 147 9.92 -10.99 -12.79
CA GLU A 147 9.03 -10.55 -13.89
C GLU A 147 7.58 -10.99 -13.68
N ALA A 148 7.36 -12.21 -13.19
CA ALA A 148 6.02 -12.67 -12.83
C ALA A 148 5.43 -11.86 -11.66
N PHE A 149 6.25 -11.51 -10.67
CA PHE A 149 5.84 -10.64 -9.58
C PHE A 149 5.54 -9.21 -10.04
N LYS A 150 6.41 -8.61 -10.85
CA LYS A 150 6.25 -7.24 -11.37
C LYS A 150 4.96 -7.07 -12.19
N LYS A 151 4.54 -8.11 -12.92
CA LYS A 151 3.25 -8.14 -13.62
C LYS A 151 2.03 -8.00 -12.69
N THR A 152 2.16 -8.25 -11.39
CA THR A 152 1.07 -8.06 -10.42
C THR A 152 1.01 -6.65 -9.85
N TRP A 153 2.03 -5.81 -10.02
CA TRP A 153 2.07 -4.47 -9.40
C TRP A 153 0.92 -3.55 -9.82
N PRO A 154 0.46 -3.51 -11.10
CA PRO A 154 -0.71 -2.74 -11.48
C PRO A 154 -2.00 -3.15 -10.75
N LYS A 155 -2.03 -4.36 -10.16
CA LYS A 155 -3.17 -4.96 -9.46
C LYS A 155 -3.09 -4.80 -7.94
N MET A 156 -2.07 -4.11 -7.40
CA MET A 156 -1.85 -4.00 -5.95
C MET A 156 -1.93 -2.56 -5.42
N ASP A 157 -2.19 -1.59 -6.31
CA ASP A 157 -2.48 -0.20 -5.96
C ASP A 157 -3.98 0.00 -6.00
N VAL A 158 -4.58 0.27 -4.84
CA VAL A 158 -6.01 0.60 -4.64
C VAL A 158 -6.60 1.29 -5.87
N ALA A 159 -7.48 0.59 -6.58
CA ALA A 159 -8.14 1.15 -7.75
C ALA A 159 -9.25 2.13 -7.32
N PRO A 160 -9.37 3.31 -7.97
CA PRO A 160 -10.61 4.07 -7.91
C PRO A 160 -11.72 3.22 -8.54
N VAL A 161 -12.92 3.23 -7.95
CA VAL A 161 -14.10 2.68 -8.65
C VAL A 161 -14.28 3.51 -9.91
N LYS A 162 -14.08 2.92 -11.09
CA LYS A 162 -14.39 3.57 -12.35
C LYS A 162 -15.90 3.67 -12.50
N ALA A 163 -16.37 4.73 -13.15
CA ALA A 163 -17.74 4.74 -13.62
C ALA A 163 -17.93 3.52 -14.55
N ASP A 164 -19.00 2.75 -14.33
CA ASP A 164 -19.29 1.56 -15.15
C ASP A 164 -19.57 1.95 -16.62
N SER A 165 -19.75 3.25 -16.91
CA SER A 165 -19.85 3.90 -18.22
C SER A 165 -19.75 5.43 -18.07
N ASP A 166 -19.49 6.18 -19.15
CA ASP A 166 -19.60 7.67 -19.21
C ASP A 166 -21.06 8.19 -19.06
N ALA A 167 -21.98 7.37 -18.54
CA ALA A 167 -23.39 7.70 -18.45
C ALA A 167 -23.71 8.41 -17.13
N GLY A 168 -24.35 9.59 -17.25
CA GLY A 168 -24.80 10.40 -16.11
C GLY A 168 -25.92 9.75 -15.28
N ALA A 169 -26.58 10.56 -14.45
CA ALA A 169 -27.55 10.21 -13.41
C ALA A 169 -28.74 9.28 -13.78
N ALA A 170 -28.83 8.77 -15.02
CA ALA A 170 -29.84 7.82 -15.49
C ALA A 170 -29.52 6.35 -15.13
N ASP A 171 -28.26 5.98 -14.87
CA ASP A 171 -27.86 4.60 -14.55
C ASP A 171 -27.82 4.35 -13.03
N LEU A 172 -28.99 4.42 -12.40
CA LEU A 172 -29.15 4.03 -11.00
C LEU A 172 -28.87 2.52 -10.83
N LYS A 173 -28.01 2.18 -9.87
CA LYS A 173 -27.76 0.80 -9.46
C LYS A 173 -28.26 0.58 -8.05
N ASP A 174 -29.12 -0.41 -7.90
CA ASP A 174 -29.59 -0.87 -6.59
C ASP A 174 -28.40 -1.42 -5.80
N ILE A 175 -28.25 -0.95 -4.57
CA ILE A 175 -27.26 -1.44 -3.63
C ILE A 175 -27.85 -1.58 -2.25
N LYS A 176 -27.25 -2.45 -1.44
CA LYS A 176 -27.60 -2.61 -0.02
C LYS A 176 -26.34 -2.68 0.82
N SER A 177 -26.49 -2.62 2.13
CA SER A 177 -25.40 -2.92 3.08
C SER A 177 -25.79 -4.02 4.05
N GLY A 178 -24.85 -4.44 4.89
CA GLY A 178 -25.14 -5.29 6.04
C GLY A 178 -25.97 -4.55 7.11
N ALA A 179 -26.32 -5.26 8.18
CA ALA A 179 -27.15 -4.72 9.27
C ALA A 179 -26.58 -3.43 9.90
N HIS A 180 -25.25 -3.26 9.87
CA HIS A 180 -24.56 -2.10 10.44
C HIS A 180 -24.56 -0.84 9.55
N GLY A 181 -25.01 -0.92 8.30
CA GLY A 181 -25.00 0.24 7.40
C GLY A 181 -23.60 0.68 6.96
N LEU A 182 -23.55 1.75 6.17
CA LEU A 182 -22.33 2.49 5.87
C LEU A 182 -22.07 3.52 6.97
N SER A 183 -20.81 3.68 7.38
CA SER A 183 -20.38 4.72 8.32
C SER A 183 -20.04 5.99 7.59
N VAL A 184 -20.55 7.12 8.08
CA VAL A 184 -20.17 8.45 7.61
C VAL A 184 -18.79 8.83 8.15
N THR A 185 -17.87 9.21 7.26
CA THR A 185 -16.49 9.55 7.64
C THR A 185 -16.26 11.06 7.82
N ALA A 186 -17.10 11.90 7.19
CA ALA A 186 -17.04 13.35 7.32
C ALA A 186 -17.64 13.84 8.65
N SER A 187 -17.11 14.94 9.19
CA SER A 187 -17.66 15.61 10.38
C SER A 187 -19.10 16.10 10.16
N SER A 188 -19.39 16.60 8.95
CA SER A 188 -20.72 16.99 8.51
C SER A 188 -20.88 16.64 7.03
N LEU A 189 -21.81 15.75 6.72
CA LEU A 189 -22.08 15.28 5.36
C LEU A 189 -23.39 15.86 4.84
N ILE A 190 -23.30 16.66 3.76
CA ILE A 190 -24.43 17.28 3.08
C ILE A 190 -25.34 16.22 2.48
N ILE A 191 -26.63 16.27 2.84
CA ILE A 191 -27.68 15.51 2.18
C ILE A 191 -28.31 16.42 1.12
N ARG A 192 -28.40 15.94 -0.12
CA ARG A 192 -28.90 16.65 -1.29
C ARG A 192 -30.20 16.05 -1.80
N THR A 193 -30.99 16.84 -2.50
CA THR A 193 -32.28 16.41 -3.06
C THR A 193 -32.14 15.51 -4.29
N ALA A 194 -31.00 15.58 -4.98
CA ALA A 194 -30.63 14.75 -6.13
C ALA A 194 -29.09 14.58 -6.16
N PRO A 195 -28.54 13.61 -6.92
CA PRO A 195 -27.10 13.54 -7.21
C PRO A 195 -26.60 14.89 -7.76
N ALA A 196 -25.55 15.45 -7.17
CA ALA A 196 -25.04 16.80 -7.48
C ALA A 196 -26.07 17.96 -7.36
N GLY A 197 -27.26 17.68 -6.81
CA GLY A 197 -28.37 18.62 -6.73
C GLY A 197 -28.26 19.62 -5.59
N SER A 198 -29.37 20.27 -5.25
CA SER A 198 -29.39 21.28 -4.19
C SER A 198 -29.22 20.66 -2.80
N ASP A 199 -28.65 21.43 -1.89
CA ASP A 199 -28.61 21.12 -0.47
C ASP A 199 -30.03 21.05 0.11
N SER A 200 -30.35 19.95 0.81
CA SER A 200 -31.65 19.76 1.47
C SER A 200 -31.77 20.49 2.82
N GLY A 201 -30.67 21.03 3.35
CA GLY A 201 -30.57 21.57 4.70
C GLY A 201 -30.31 20.52 5.78
N LYS A 202 -30.36 19.22 5.45
CA LYS A 202 -30.09 18.12 6.39
C LYS A 202 -28.62 17.66 6.32
N ARG A 203 -28.11 17.10 7.42
CA ARG A 203 -26.75 16.56 7.51
C ARG A 203 -26.71 15.23 8.22
N TYR A 204 -25.78 14.38 7.80
CA TYR A 204 -25.29 13.30 8.67
C TYR A 204 -24.01 13.74 9.38
N THR A 205 -23.78 13.18 10.57
CA THR A 205 -22.58 13.43 11.37
C THR A 205 -21.60 12.28 11.27
N LYS A 206 -20.35 12.52 11.66
CA LYS A 206 -19.31 11.49 11.72
C LYS A 206 -19.79 10.26 12.50
N ASP A 207 -19.44 9.08 12.01
CA ASP A 207 -19.74 7.76 12.56
C ASP A 207 -21.23 7.38 12.57
N GLN A 208 -22.11 8.25 12.08
CA GLN A 208 -23.51 7.91 11.85
C GLN A 208 -23.62 6.78 10.83
N ARG A 209 -24.47 5.80 11.12
CA ARG A 209 -24.76 4.67 10.22
C ARG A 209 -25.96 4.95 9.34
N VAL A 210 -25.79 4.71 8.04
CA VAL A 210 -26.83 4.96 7.02
C VAL A 210 -27.01 3.74 6.14
N GLN A 211 -28.24 3.46 5.74
CA GLN A 211 -28.55 2.39 4.80
C GLN A 211 -28.55 2.95 3.38
N PRO A 212 -27.72 2.41 2.46
CA PRO A 212 -27.77 2.78 1.07
C PRO A 212 -28.96 2.10 0.39
N ILE A 213 -29.51 2.78 -0.63
CA ILE A 213 -30.60 2.28 -1.47
C ILE A 213 -30.09 2.13 -2.91
N ASN A 214 -29.50 3.20 -3.44
CA ASN A 214 -28.99 3.26 -4.81
C ASN A 214 -27.62 3.92 -4.85
N LYS A 215 -26.86 3.65 -5.92
CA LYS A 215 -25.66 4.41 -6.30
C LYS A 215 -25.76 4.93 -7.73
N CYS A 216 -25.08 6.02 -8.01
CA CYS A 216 -24.80 6.48 -9.37
C CYS A 216 -23.54 7.36 -9.39
N PHE A 217 -23.12 7.75 -10.59
CA PHE A 217 -22.19 8.86 -10.80
C PHE A 217 -22.94 10.05 -11.40
N ALA A 218 -22.63 11.26 -10.90
CA ALA A 218 -23.12 12.51 -11.44
C ALA A 218 -22.02 13.56 -11.31
N ASP A 219 -21.76 14.29 -12.39
CA ASP A 219 -20.66 15.26 -12.52
C ASP A 219 -19.28 14.66 -12.17
N GLY A 220 -19.07 13.39 -12.52
CA GLY A 220 -17.82 12.67 -12.22
C GLY A 220 -17.66 12.26 -10.75
N ASP A 221 -18.63 12.58 -9.89
CA ASP A 221 -18.63 12.23 -8.47
C ASP A 221 -19.57 11.06 -8.17
N PRO A 222 -19.21 10.19 -7.22
CA PRO A 222 -20.05 9.09 -6.79
C PRO A 222 -21.09 9.57 -5.78
N TRP A 223 -22.34 9.13 -5.96
CA TRP A 223 -23.48 9.48 -5.13
C TRP A 223 -24.17 8.22 -4.61
N ILE A 224 -24.57 8.27 -3.35
CA ILE A 224 -25.29 7.20 -2.66
C ILE A 224 -26.62 7.76 -2.16
N GLN A 225 -27.71 7.11 -2.51
CA GLN A 225 -29.04 7.43 -2.00
C GLN A 225 -29.24 6.75 -0.65
N THR A 226 -29.77 7.50 0.30
CA THR A 226 -30.28 7.03 1.59
C THR A 226 -31.76 7.39 1.73
N ALA A 227 -32.38 7.03 2.85
CA ALA A 227 -33.76 7.40 3.15
C ALA A 227 -33.98 8.93 3.23
N ASP A 228 -32.94 9.71 3.58
CA ASP A 228 -33.06 11.16 3.73
C ASP A 228 -32.71 11.96 2.46
N GLY A 229 -32.07 11.33 1.48
CA GLY A 229 -31.64 11.97 0.23
C GLY A 229 -30.33 11.42 -0.31
N TRP A 230 -29.61 12.24 -1.05
CA TRP A 230 -28.38 11.87 -1.75
C TRP A 230 -27.15 12.43 -1.04
N VAL A 231 -26.15 11.58 -0.80
CA VAL A 231 -24.87 11.97 -0.20
C VAL A 231 -23.72 11.58 -1.11
N SER A 232 -22.60 12.29 -0.99
CA SER A 232 -21.40 11.90 -1.72
C SER A 232 -20.85 10.59 -1.16
N GLY A 233 -20.65 9.60 -2.04
CA GLY A 233 -20.09 8.30 -1.69
C GLY A 233 -18.64 8.38 -1.21
N LYS A 234 -17.93 9.48 -1.48
CA LYS A 234 -16.54 9.71 -1.04
C LYS A 234 -16.40 9.76 0.48
N TYR A 235 -17.48 10.02 1.22
CA TYR A 235 -17.47 10.18 2.68
C TYR A 235 -18.19 9.06 3.41
N LEU A 236 -18.21 7.87 2.81
CA LEU A 236 -18.79 6.66 3.39
C LEU A 236 -17.75 5.54 3.44
N THR A 237 -17.91 4.63 4.39
CA THR A 237 -17.13 3.39 4.47
C THR A 237 -18.00 2.23 4.97
N GLY A 238 -17.80 1.03 4.45
CA GLY A 238 -18.51 -0.16 4.91
C GLY A 238 -18.84 -1.16 3.80
N TRP A 239 -19.53 -2.23 4.17
CA TRP A 239 -19.94 -3.28 3.25
C TRP A 239 -21.07 -2.82 2.32
N VAL A 240 -20.85 -2.96 1.02
CA VAL A 240 -21.84 -2.72 -0.03
C VAL A 240 -22.09 -4.03 -0.76
N CYS A 241 -23.35 -4.37 -0.99
CA CYS A 241 -23.75 -5.44 -1.87
C CYS A 241 -24.42 -4.88 -3.10
N GLN A 242 -23.96 -5.32 -4.27
CA GLN A 242 -24.47 -4.96 -5.58
C GLN A 242 -24.58 -6.26 -6.38
N ASP A 243 -25.72 -6.47 -7.06
CA ASP A 243 -25.94 -7.65 -7.91
C ASP A 243 -25.63 -9.00 -7.20
N GLY A 244 -25.93 -9.06 -5.89
CA GLY A 244 -25.69 -10.23 -5.05
C GLY A 244 -24.24 -10.42 -4.59
N ARG A 245 -23.31 -9.56 -5.00
CA ARG A 245 -21.88 -9.62 -4.65
C ARG A 245 -21.52 -8.53 -3.66
N TRP A 246 -20.61 -8.83 -2.75
CA TRP A 246 -20.17 -7.89 -1.71
C TRP A 246 -18.83 -7.27 -2.07
N TRP A 247 -18.65 -6.00 -1.73
CA TRP A 247 -17.36 -5.30 -1.75
C TRP A 247 -17.29 -4.35 -0.56
N TYR A 248 -16.09 -3.91 -0.21
CA TYR A 248 -15.90 -3.01 0.92
C TYR A 248 -15.55 -1.61 0.41
N LEU A 249 -16.48 -0.67 0.62
CA LEU A 249 -16.31 0.74 0.30
C LEU A 249 -15.39 1.38 1.35
N LEU A 250 -14.36 2.07 0.87
CA LEU A 250 -13.45 2.89 1.65
C LEU A 250 -13.66 4.38 1.31
N SER A 251 -13.25 5.23 2.25
CA SER A 251 -13.26 6.68 2.06
C SER A 251 -12.55 7.08 0.76
N GLY A 252 -13.03 8.15 0.12
CA GLY A 252 -12.61 8.55 -1.23
C GLY A 252 -13.24 7.73 -2.35
N TYR A 253 -14.21 6.86 -2.05
CA TYR A 253 -14.86 5.95 -3.01
C TYR A 253 -13.87 4.99 -3.67
N THR A 254 -13.05 4.37 -2.82
CA THR A 254 -12.05 3.37 -3.19
C THR A 254 -12.43 2.02 -2.59
N TYR A 255 -11.74 0.94 -2.98
CA TYR A 255 -12.05 -0.41 -2.50
C TYR A 255 -10.80 -1.29 -2.41
N ARG A 256 -10.90 -2.38 -1.64
CA ARG A 256 -9.86 -3.43 -1.56
C ARG A 256 -10.06 -4.42 -2.71
N HIS A 257 -8.98 -4.82 -3.36
CA HIS A 257 -8.94 -5.91 -4.34
C HIS A 257 -7.62 -6.68 -4.20
N ASP A 258 -7.59 -7.91 -4.72
CA ASP A 258 -6.41 -8.80 -4.72
C ASP A 258 -5.78 -9.00 -3.32
N ALA A 259 -6.58 -8.91 -2.26
CA ALA A 259 -6.09 -8.79 -0.89
C ALA A 259 -6.88 -9.62 0.10
N VAL A 260 -6.20 -10.07 1.15
CA VAL A 260 -6.83 -10.53 2.40
C VAL A 260 -6.70 -9.42 3.43
N CYS A 261 -7.82 -8.97 3.98
CA CYS A 261 -7.88 -7.84 4.91
C CYS A 261 -8.65 -8.22 6.18
N GLN A 262 -8.23 -7.65 7.31
CA GLN A 262 -9.00 -7.68 8.56
C GLN A 262 -9.98 -6.50 8.57
N ILE A 263 -11.26 -6.78 8.74
CA ILE A 263 -12.35 -5.80 8.81
C ILE A 263 -13.23 -6.20 9.99
N ASP A 264 -13.40 -5.29 10.94
CA ASP A 264 -14.18 -5.53 12.18
C ASP A 264 -13.77 -6.81 12.93
N GLY A 265 -12.47 -7.13 12.92
CA GLY A 265 -11.90 -8.30 13.59
C GLY A 265 -12.03 -9.63 12.84
N GLN A 266 -12.58 -9.60 11.62
CA GLN A 266 -12.74 -10.77 10.76
C GLN A 266 -11.90 -10.65 9.49
N ALA A 267 -11.31 -11.76 9.04
CA ALA A 267 -10.56 -11.82 7.80
C ALA A 267 -11.51 -12.00 6.60
N TYR A 268 -11.29 -11.20 5.55
CA TYR A 268 -11.99 -11.26 4.27
C TYR A 268 -11.00 -11.27 3.12
N ALA A 269 -11.28 -12.01 2.06
CA ALA A 269 -10.51 -12.04 0.83
C ALA A 269 -11.29 -11.36 -0.30
N PHE A 270 -10.58 -10.64 -1.17
CA PHE A 270 -11.16 -9.95 -2.32
C PHE A 270 -10.48 -10.39 -3.61
N ASP A 271 -11.27 -10.56 -4.68
CA ASP A 271 -10.77 -10.84 -6.02
C ASP A 271 -10.16 -9.60 -6.68
N SER A 272 -9.75 -9.72 -7.95
CA SER A 272 -9.11 -8.64 -8.69
C SER A 272 -10.02 -7.46 -9.02
N ASP A 273 -11.32 -7.67 -9.02
CA ASP A 273 -12.32 -6.64 -9.29
C ASP A 273 -12.83 -6.02 -7.98
N GLY A 274 -12.35 -6.51 -6.83
CA GLY A 274 -12.70 -5.99 -5.50
C GLY A 274 -13.93 -6.62 -4.88
N TRP A 275 -14.45 -7.68 -5.48
CA TRP A 275 -15.53 -8.44 -4.87
C TRP A 275 -14.98 -9.35 -3.80
N MET A 276 -15.64 -9.37 -2.66
CA MET A 276 -15.43 -10.33 -1.60
C MET A 276 -15.61 -11.74 -2.17
N ILE A 277 -14.63 -12.59 -1.88
CA ILE A 277 -14.67 -14.00 -2.21
C ILE A 277 -15.54 -14.69 -1.15
N THR A 278 -16.64 -15.27 -1.60
CA THR A 278 -17.58 -16.06 -0.81
C THR A 278 -17.44 -17.54 -1.12
N ALA A 279 -17.98 -18.41 -0.26
CA ALA A 279 -17.83 -19.86 -0.40
C ALA A 279 -18.35 -20.40 -1.74
N ASP A 280 -19.41 -19.81 -2.30
CA ASP A 280 -19.97 -20.17 -3.62
C ASP A 280 -19.02 -19.87 -4.80
N ARG A 281 -17.96 -19.09 -4.55
CA ARG A 281 -16.93 -18.74 -5.53
C ARG A 281 -15.63 -19.53 -5.35
N ILE A 282 -15.57 -20.42 -4.36
CA ILE A 282 -14.42 -21.28 -4.11
C ILE A 282 -14.82 -22.69 -4.54
N ALA A 283 -14.14 -23.24 -5.55
CA ALA A 283 -14.31 -24.62 -5.98
C ALA A 283 -13.83 -25.58 -4.88
N GLU A 284 -14.27 -26.85 -4.94
CA GLU A 284 -13.88 -27.86 -3.94
C GLU A 284 -12.36 -28.08 -3.85
N ASP A 285 -11.63 -27.80 -4.93
CA ASP A 285 -10.17 -27.84 -5.00
C ASP A 285 -9.48 -26.56 -4.48
N GLY A 286 -10.26 -25.58 -4.03
CA GLY A 286 -9.77 -24.31 -3.47
C GLY A 286 -9.53 -23.21 -4.51
N HIS A 287 -9.78 -23.45 -5.80
CA HIS A 287 -9.65 -22.41 -6.83
C HIS A 287 -10.84 -21.43 -6.82
N ILE A 288 -10.54 -20.14 -7.01
CA ILE A 288 -11.57 -19.10 -7.13
C ILE A 288 -12.14 -19.13 -8.56
N ARG A 289 -13.47 -19.21 -8.67
CA ARG A 289 -14.24 -19.22 -9.91
C ARG A 289 -14.58 -17.81 -10.40
#